data_AF-M6CVB4-F1
#
_entry.id   AF-M6CVB4-F1
#
_cell.length_a   1.000
_cell.length_b   1.000
_cell.length_c   1.000
_cell.angle_alpha   90.00
_cell.angle_beta   90.00
_cell.angle_gamma   90.00
#
_symmetry.space_group_name_H-M   'P 1'
#
loop_
_entity.id
_entity.type
_entity.pdbx_description
1 polymer ?
#
loop_
_entity_poly.entity_id
_entity_poly.type
_entity_poly.pdbx_seq_one_letter_code
_entity_poly.pdbx_strand_id
1 'polypeptide(L)'
;MDNFARSWTCSEEDTINACKSFAIDLQTIQEIQSWTYLKDIEGQTQYIEAFSSKEAAREYKNTFFAHLNKIHLLGVYLPESEAKKLIEDFNPNSPHCGEIGIRKIIRREEVESELGKIVGFDLIGVEMSGNFHSLQCHDLEGEFKKEFKVEFNDFGLIKSEEHWEKLVEYANDEKNGCEPVPWYFAKLKEFEL
;
A
#
# COMPACT_ATOMS: atom_id res chain seq x y z
N MET A 1 -4.50 -4.81 -3.90
CA MET A 1 -5.56 -5.77 -4.32
C MET A 1 -6.72 -4.93 -4.77
N ASP A 2 -7.08 -4.99 -6.05
CA ASP A 2 -7.90 -3.94 -6.67
C ASP A 2 -9.41 -4.09 -6.40
N ASN A 3 -10.18 -3.07 -6.80
CA ASN A 3 -11.63 -2.96 -6.58
C ASN A 3 -12.45 -4.18 -7.06
N PHE A 4 -11.96 -4.93 -8.06
CA PHE A 4 -12.66 -6.11 -8.56
C PHE A 4 -12.61 -7.31 -7.60
N ALA A 5 -11.70 -7.30 -6.63
CA ALA A 5 -11.48 -8.42 -5.72
C ALA A 5 -12.61 -8.58 -4.68
N ARG A 6 -13.43 -7.55 -4.45
CA ARG A 6 -14.60 -7.63 -3.58
C ARG A 6 -15.86 -7.37 -4.38
N SER A 7 -16.79 -8.32 -4.32
CA SER A 7 -18.02 -8.26 -5.13
C SER A 7 -18.88 -7.03 -4.85
N TRP A 8 -18.81 -6.48 -3.64
CA TRP A 8 -19.60 -5.32 -3.22
C TRP A 8 -18.96 -3.96 -3.58
N THR A 9 -17.70 -3.93 -4.04
CA THR A 9 -17.04 -2.74 -4.61
C THR A 9 -16.88 -2.81 -6.12
N CYS A 10 -16.99 -4.00 -6.72
CA CYS A 10 -16.72 -4.25 -8.13
C CYS A 10 -17.88 -3.79 -9.03
N SER A 11 -17.61 -2.87 -9.95
CA SER A 11 -18.53 -2.52 -11.04
C SER A 11 -18.37 -3.46 -12.25
N GLU A 12 -19.31 -3.39 -13.20
CA GLU A 12 -19.18 -4.08 -14.48
C GLU A 12 -17.94 -3.60 -15.26
N GLU A 13 -17.64 -2.30 -15.18
CA GLU A 13 -16.46 -1.71 -15.80
C GLU A 13 -15.16 -2.25 -15.17
N ASP A 14 -15.10 -2.37 -13.83
CA ASP A 14 -13.96 -2.97 -13.13
C ASP A 14 -13.72 -4.41 -13.58
N THR A 15 -14.80 -5.19 -13.74
CA THR A 15 -14.74 -6.57 -14.21
C THR A 15 -14.17 -6.63 -15.63
N ILE A 16 -14.70 -5.83 -16.55
CA ILE A 16 -14.24 -5.78 -17.94
C ILE A 16 -12.76 -5.37 -18.01
N ASN A 17 -12.37 -4.36 -17.24
CA ASN A 17 -11.01 -3.86 -17.20
C ASN A 17 -10.05 -4.90 -16.60
N ALA A 18 -10.43 -5.56 -15.50
CA ALA A 18 -9.61 -6.60 -14.89
C ALA A 18 -9.38 -7.80 -15.83
N CYS A 19 -10.44 -8.30 -16.47
CA CYS A 19 -10.34 -9.40 -17.43
C CYS A 19 -9.36 -9.07 -18.58
N LYS A 20 -9.41 -7.83 -19.09
CA LYS A 20 -8.50 -7.36 -20.15
C LYS A 20 -7.06 -7.19 -19.65
N SER A 21 -6.88 -6.45 -18.56
CA SER A 21 -5.56 -6.07 -18.04
C SER A 21 -4.75 -7.26 -17.54
N PHE A 22 -5.42 -8.22 -16.91
CA PHE A 22 -4.75 -9.39 -16.33
C PHE A 22 -4.91 -10.67 -17.15
N ALA A 23 -5.61 -10.60 -18.29
CA ALA A 23 -5.90 -11.75 -19.15
C ALA A 23 -6.54 -12.92 -18.38
N ILE A 24 -7.54 -12.61 -17.57
CA ILE A 24 -8.36 -13.57 -16.80
C ILE A 24 -9.81 -13.53 -17.28
N ASP A 25 -10.60 -14.53 -16.90
CA ASP A 25 -12.02 -14.60 -17.26
C ASP A 25 -12.96 -14.27 -16.07
N LEU A 26 -14.26 -14.19 -16.37
CA LEU A 26 -15.28 -13.89 -15.37
C LEU A 26 -15.33 -14.94 -14.25
N GLN A 27 -15.06 -16.20 -14.57
CA GLN A 27 -15.02 -17.27 -13.57
C GLN A 27 -13.89 -17.01 -12.56
N THR A 28 -12.70 -16.66 -13.06
CA THR A 28 -11.55 -16.30 -12.22
C THR A 28 -11.87 -15.11 -11.32
N ILE A 29 -12.59 -14.09 -11.81
CA ILE A 29 -13.05 -12.96 -10.98
C ILE A 29 -13.96 -13.44 -9.85
N GLN A 30 -14.91 -14.34 -10.12
CA GLN A 30 -15.82 -14.87 -9.09
C GLN A 30 -15.07 -15.72 -8.05
N GLU A 31 -14.05 -16.48 -8.47
CA GLU A 31 -13.19 -17.24 -7.58
C GLU A 31 -12.33 -16.32 -6.71
N ILE A 32 -11.76 -15.25 -7.28
CA ILE A 32 -11.06 -14.19 -6.55
C ILE A 32 -11.96 -13.56 -5.48
N GLN A 33 -13.21 -13.22 -5.84
CA GLN A 33 -14.16 -12.60 -4.92
C GLN A 33 -14.54 -13.53 -3.77
N SER A 34 -14.76 -14.82 -4.09
CA SER A 34 -15.05 -15.85 -3.09
C SER A 34 -13.88 -16.07 -2.15
N TRP A 35 -12.66 -16.13 -2.69
CA TRP A 35 -11.43 -16.27 -1.91
C TRP A 35 -11.20 -15.05 -1.01
N THR A 36 -11.33 -13.85 -1.55
CA THR A 36 -11.13 -12.59 -0.81
C THR A 36 -12.11 -12.48 0.35
N TYR A 37 -13.38 -12.85 0.14
CA TYR A 37 -14.37 -12.90 1.21
C TYR A 37 -13.96 -13.81 2.37
N LEU A 38 -13.46 -15.02 2.07
CA LEU A 38 -12.96 -15.94 3.11
C LEU A 38 -11.72 -15.37 3.82
N LYS A 39 -10.80 -14.77 3.07
CA LYS A 39 -9.57 -14.19 3.64
C LYS A 39 -9.81 -12.92 4.46
N ASP A 40 -10.84 -12.15 4.15
CA ASP A 40 -11.30 -11.03 4.97
C ASP A 40 -11.82 -11.55 6.32
N ILE A 41 -12.58 -12.65 6.33
CA ILE A 41 -13.06 -13.31 7.58
C ILE A 41 -11.87 -13.84 8.41
N GLU A 42 -10.87 -14.43 7.75
CA GLU A 42 -9.64 -14.93 8.39
C GLU A 42 -8.68 -13.80 8.83
N GLY A 43 -8.94 -12.54 8.45
CA GLY A 43 -8.07 -11.40 8.70
C GLY A 43 -6.75 -11.42 7.91
N GLN A 44 -6.66 -12.25 6.86
CA GLN A 44 -5.51 -12.41 5.97
C GLN A 44 -5.47 -11.34 4.86
N THR A 45 -6.61 -10.72 4.56
CA THR A 45 -6.74 -9.51 3.76
C THR A 45 -7.43 -8.43 4.57
N GLN A 46 -7.18 -7.17 4.24
CA GLN A 46 -7.90 -6.04 4.83
C GLN A 46 -8.40 -5.09 3.74
N TYR A 47 -9.51 -4.42 4.04
CA TYR A 47 -10.00 -3.35 3.20
C TYR A 47 -9.15 -2.08 3.39
N ILE A 48 -8.76 -1.35 2.34
CA ILE A 48 -9.15 -1.55 0.94
C ILE A 48 -8.15 -2.40 0.14
N GLU A 49 -6.84 -2.16 0.23
CA GLU A 49 -5.89 -2.72 -0.74
C GLU A 49 -4.73 -3.53 -0.15
N ALA A 50 -4.79 -3.94 1.13
CA ALA A 50 -3.65 -4.58 1.81
C ALA A 50 -3.84 -6.09 2.08
N PHE A 51 -2.81 -6.87 1.80
CA PHE A 51 -2.64 -8.21 2.36
C PHE A 51 -2.06 -8.09 3.77
N SER A 52 -2.60 -8.84 4.72
CA SER A 52 -2.10 -8.84 6.10
C SER A 52 -0.91 -9.76 6.32
N SER A 53 -0.52 -10.55 5.32
CA SER A 53 0.59 -11.50 5.38
C SER A 53 1.19 -11.73 3.98
N LYS A 54 2.48 -12.09 3.94
CA LYS A 54 3.16 -12.45 2.69
C LYS A 54 2.60 -13.74 2.09
N GLU A 55 2.16 -14.64 2.96
CA GLU A 55 1.60 -15.94 2.61
C GLU A 55 0.30 -15.77 1.83
N ALA A 56 -0.59 -14.90 2.29
CA ALA A 56 -1.84 -14.58 1.59
C ALA A 56 -1.57 -13.95 0.21
N ALA A 57 -0.60 -13.04 0.12
CA ALA A 57 -0.23 -12.43 -1.16
C ALA A 57 0.35 -13.45 -2.16
N ARG A 58 1.19 -14.38 -1.68
CA ARG A 58 1.72 -15.50 -2.49
C ARG A 58 0.63 -16.45 -2.93
N GLU A 59 -0.26 -16.84 -2.03
CA GLU A 59 -1.42 -17.68 -2.34
C GLU A 59 -2.27 -17.03 -3.44
N TYR A 60 -2.59 -15.75 -3.30
CA TYR A 60 -3.36 -14.98 -4.28
C TYR A 60 -2.71 -14.99 -5.66
N LYS A 61 -1.41 -14.65 -5.73
CA LYS A 61 -0.65 -14.65 -6.99
C LYS A 61 -0.59 -16.05 -7.61
N ASN A 62 -0.28 -17.08 -6.82
CA ASN A 62 -0.09 -18.44 -7.34
C ASN A 62 -1.40 -19.10 -7.75
N THR A 63 -2.52 -18.68 -7.17
CA THR A 63 -3.84 -19.23 -7.51
C THR A 63 -4.41 -18.56 -8.76
N PHE A 64 -4.37 -17.22 -8.84
CA PHE A 64 -5.13 -16.47 -9.84
C PHE A 64 -4.27 -15.82 -10.94
N PHE A 65 -2.98 -15.65 -10.69
CA PHE A 65 -2.07 -14.89 -11.57
C PHE A 65 -0.76 -15.63 -11.85
N ALA A 66 -0.76 -16.97 -11.77
CA ALA A 66 0.43 -17.78 -12.01
C ALA A 66 0.98 -17.65 -13.45
N HIS A 67 0.12 -17.28 -14.40
CA HIS A 67 0.51 -17.02 -15.80
C HIS A 67 1.23 -15.69 -16.01
N LEU A 68 1.16 -14.77 -15.04
CA LEU A 68 1.84 -13.48 -15.12
C LEU A 68 3.26 -13.59 -14.58
N ASN A 69 4.24 -13.23 -15.43
CA ASN A 69 5.67 -13.40 -15.15
C ASN A 69 6.34 -12.16 -14.54
N LYS A 70 5.61 -11.05 -14.41
CA LYS A 70 6.13 -9.76 -13.94
C LYS A 70 5.30 -9.25 -12.76
N ILE A 71 5.32 -10.02 -11.68
CA ILE A 71 4.68 -9.64 -10.42
C ILE A 71 5.79 -9.56 -9.37
N HIS A 72 5.73 -8.52 -8.55
CA HIS A 72 6.63 -8.29 -7.43
C HIS A 72 5.82 -8.31 -6.13
N LEU A 73 6.39 -8.88 -5.06
CA LEU A 73 5.82 -8.81 -3.72
C LEU A 73 6.58 -7.76 -2.92
N LEU A 74 5.90 -6.66 -2.60
CA LEU A 74 6.46 -5.58 -1.79
C LEU A 74 5.88 -5.63 -0.38
N GLY A 75 6.77 -5.58 0.61
CA GLY A 75 6.43 -5.25 1.99
C GLY A 75 6.69 -3.77 2.25
N VAL A 76 5.76 -3.13 2.93
CA VAL A 76 5.81 -1.73 3.35
C VAL A 76 6.06 -1.68 4.85
N TYR A 77 7.13 -1.03 5.27
CA TYR A 77 7.55 -0.94 6.66
C TYR A 77 7.63 0.52 7.08
N LEU A 78 7.04 0.85 8.22
CA LEU A 78 7.09 2.19 8.79
C LEU A 78 8.07 2.21 9.98
N PRO A 79 8.85 3.29 10.15
CA PRO A 79 9.53 3.54 11.42
C PRO A 79 8.54 3.52 12.59
N GLU A 80 9.00 3.16 13.79
CA GLU A 80 8.13 3.05 14.98
C GLU A 80 7.37 4.35 15.28
N SER A 81 8.01 5.52 15.08
CA SER A 81 7.38 6.83 15.24
C SER A 81 6.23 7.05 14.26
N GLU A 82 6.43 6.68 12.99
CA GLU A 82 5.42 6.83 11.93
C GLU A 82 4.27 5.83 12.12
N ALA A 83 4.58 4.60 12.51
CA ALA A 83 3.60 3.58 12.83
C ALA A 83 2.66 4.02 13.97
N LYS A 84 3.22 4.59 15.05
CA LYS A 84 2.42 5.13 16.17
C LYS A 84 1.55 6.30 15.71
N LYS A 85 2.12 7.23 14.96
CA LYS A 85 1.40 8.38 14.42
C LYS A 85 0.22 7.95 13.54
N LEU A 86 0.41 6.98 12.64
CA LEU A 86 -0.67 6.42 11.82
C LEU A 86 -1.77 5.77 12.68
N ILE A 87 -1.42 5.03 13.73
CA ILE A 87 -2.42 4.45 14.64
C ILE A 87 -3.27 5.53 15.33
N GLU A 88 -2.65 6.65 15.69
CA GLU A 88 -3.28 7.81 16.35
C GLU A 88 -4.15 8.61 15.39
N ASP A 89 -3.62 8.99 14.24
CA ASP A 89 -4.30 9.78 13.20
C ASP A 89 -5.58 9.09 12.71
N PHE A 90 -5.58 7.76 12.65
CA PHE A 90 -6.70 6.95 12.18
C PHE A 90 -7.48 6.26 13.31
N ASN A 91 -7.45 6.81 14.53
CA ASN A 91 -8.24 6.28 15.64
C ASN A 91 -9.76 6.48 15.39
N PRO A 92 -10.57 5.40 15.32
CA PRO A 92 -11.99 5.48 14.96
C PRO A 92 -12.90 6.02 16.07
N ASN A 93 -12.52 7.13 16.72
CA ASN A 93 -13.31 7.75 17.79
C ASN A 93 -14.62 8.40 17.30
N SER A 94 -14.87 8.41 15.98
CA SER A 94 -16.12 8.86 15.39
C SER A 94 -17.02 7.66 15.07
N PRO A 95 -18.29 7.64 15.51
CA PRO A 95 -19.24 6.55 15.19
C PRO A 95 -19.55 6.40 13.69
N HIS A 96 -19.02 7.29 12.84
CA HIS A 96 -19.21 7.30 11.39
C HIS A 96 -18.00 6.80 10.59
N CYS A 97 -16.87 6.49 11.23
CA CYS A 97 -15.66 6.03 10.56
C CYS A 97 -15.23 4.67 11.13
N GLY A 98 -15.32 3.63 10.30
CA GLY A 98 -14.83 2.30 10.65
C GLY A 98 -13.30 2.24 10.69
N GLU A 99 -12.75 1.22 11.35
CA GLU A 99 -11.29 1.02 11.39
C GLU A 99 -10.76 0.58 10.00
N ILE A 100 -9.83 1.36 9.44
CA ILE A 100 -9.15 1.04 8.18
C ILE A 100 -8.22 -0.16 8.32
N GLY A 101 -8.02 -0.89 7.21
CA GLY A 101 -7.25 -2.13 7.18
C GLY A 101 -5.78 -1.99 7.59
N ILE A 102 -5.10 -0.96 7.08
CA ILE A 102 -3.68 -0.71 7.38
C ILE A 102 -3.46 -0.55 8.88
N ARG A 103 -4.35 0.19 9.56
CA ARG A 103 -4.29 0.37 11.01
C ARG A 103 -4.37 -0.96 11.74
N LYS A 104 -5.26 -1.88 11.31
CA LYS A 104 -5.36 -3.23 11.90
C LYS A 104 -4.08 -4.04 11.73
N ILE A 105 -3.36 -3.86 10.62
CA ILE A 105 -2.09 -4.54 10.34
C ILE A 105 -0.99 -3.94 11.23
N ILE A 106 -0.82 -2.62 11.22
CA ILE A 106 0.26 -1.94 11.96
C ILE A 106 0.11 -2.13 13.48
N ARG A 107 -1.12 -2.21 14.01
CA ARG A 107 -1.39 -2.49 15.45
C ARG A 107 -0.93 -3.88 15.91
N ARG A 108 -0.58 -4.78 14.99
CA ARG A 108 0.02 -6.08 15.35
C ARG A 108 1.48 -5.92 15.78
N GLU A 109 2.09 -4.77 15.48
CA GLU A 109 3.47 -4.43 15.84
C GLU A 109 4.46 -5.52 15.39
N GLU A 110 4.20 -6.10 14.21
CA GLU A 110 5.06 -7.12 13.63
C GLU A 110 6.44 -6.53 13.32
N VAL A 111 7.49 -7.21 13.79
CA VAL A 111 8.87 -6.79 13.56
C VAL A 111 9.22 -6.94 12.08
N GLU A 112 10.02 -6.00 11.56
CA GLU A 112 10.56 -6.08 10.20
C GLU A 112 11.19 -7.46 9.94
N SER A 113 10.84 -8.09 8.82
CA SER A 113 11.43 -9.37 8.45
C SER A 113 12.88 -9.17 8.02
N GLU A 114 13.80 -9.97 8.53
CA GLU A 114 15.20 -10.00 8.04
C GLU A 114 15.33 -10.47 6.58
N LEU A 115 14.29 -11.14 6.07
CA LEU A 115 14.20 -11.56 4.67
C LEU A 115 13.77 -10.39 3.77
N GLY A 116 13.99 -10.56 2.46
CA GLY A 116 13.62 -9.57 1.45
C GLY A 116 14.72 -8.52 1.24
N LYS A 117 14.78 -7.99 0.03
CA LYS A 117 15.77 -7.00 -0.39
C LYS A 117 15.17 -5.61 -0.24
N ILE A 118 15.86 -4.69 0.44
CA ILE A 118 15.46 -3.28 0.43
C ILE A 118 15.58 -2.76 -1.00
N VAL A 119 14.48 -2.22 -1.53
CA VAL A 119 14.43 -1.65 -2.89
C VAL A 119 14.41 -0.13 -2.88
N GLY A 120 14.17 0.50 -1.73
CA GLY A 120 14.19 1.94 -1.55
C GLY A 120 13.20 2.39 -0.48
N PHE A 121 12.92 3.68 -0.47
CA PHE A 121 11.98 4.31 0.44
C PHE A 121 10.98 5.18 -0.33
N ASP A 122 9.84 5.45 0.27
CA ASP A 122 8.80 6.30 -0.29
C ASP A 122 8.15 7.15 0.80
N LEU A 123 7.45 8.21 0.39
CA LEU A 123 6.45 8.86 1.23
C LEU A 123 5.08 8.34 0.82
N ILE A 124 4.30 7.91 1.81
CA ILE A 124 2.95 7.40 1.60
C ILE A 124 1.93 8.30 2.28
N GLY A 125 1.01 8.87 1.49
CA GLY A 125 -0.15 9.62 1.98
C GLY A 125 -1.31 8.66 2.20
N VAL A 126 -1.96 8.65 3.36
CA VAL A 126 -3.03 7.70 3.67
C VAL A 126 -4.37 8.42 3.76
N GLU A 127 -5.36 7.97 3.00
CA GLU A 127 -6.71 8.52 3.08
C GLU A 127 -7.52 7.92 4.23
N MET A 128 -8.56 8.65 4.69
CA MET A 128 -9.56 8.13 5.64
C MET A 128 -10.26 6.86 5.15
N SER A 129 -10.29 6.62 3.84
CA SER A 129 -10.80 5.40 3.22
C SER A 129 -9.86 4.20 3.39
N GLY A 130 -8.58 4.44 3.68
CA GLY A 130 -7.50 3.46 3.72
C GLY A 130 -6.74 3.29 2.39
N ASN A 131 -7.03 4.09 1.36
CA ASN A 131 -6.21 4.18 0.15
C ASN A 131 -4.86 4.85 0.45
N PHE A 132 -3.87 4.62 -0.42
CA PHE A 132 -2.55 5.24 -0.33
C PHE A 132 -2.21 6.02 -1.60
N HIS A 133 -1.53 7.14 -1.39
CA HIS A 133 -0.82 7.92 -2.40
C HIS A 133 0.67 7.66 -2.25
N SER A 134 1.36 7.46 -3.36
CA SER A 134 2.82 7.47 -3.38
C SER A 134 3.31 8.89 -3.68
N LEU A 135 4.51 9.25 -3.23
CA LEU A 135 5.17 10.46 -3.67
C LEU A 135 5.25 10.54 -5.21
N GLN A 136 5.37 9.38 -5.87
CA GLN A 136 5.42 9.29 -7.33
C GLN A 136 4.14 9.69 -8.05
N CYS A 137 3.00 9.77 -7.34
CA CYS A 137 1.78 10.32 -7.89
C CYS A 137 1.91 11.83 -8.16
N HIS A 138 2.94 12.48 -7.62
CA HIS A 138 3.17 13.91 -7.71
C HIS A 138 4.43 14.24 -8.48
N ASP A 139 4.44 15.42 -9.11
CA ASP A 139 5.59 15.97 -9.80
C ASP A 139 6.55 16.71 -8.82
N LEU A 140 6.77 16.13 -7.64
CA LEU A 140 7.56 16.74 -6.54
C LEU A 140 9.04 16.31 -6.51
N GLU A 141 9.42 15.35 -7.35
CA GLU A 141 10.79 14.83 -7.40
C GLU A 141 11.84 15.93 -7.62
N GLY A 142 11.53 16.90 -8.49
CA GLY A 142 12.42 18.03 -8.78
C GLY A 142 12.66 18.94 -7.58
N GLU A 143 11.64 19.18 -6.77
CA GLU A 143 11.71 19.99 -5.56
C GLU A 143 12.50 19.26 -4.47
N PHE A 144 12.22 17.97 -4.27
CA PHE A 144 12.94 17.12 -3.32
C PHE A 144 14.43 17.03 -3.64
N LYS A 145 14.80 16.91 -4.92
CA LYS A 145 16.20 16.98 -5.38
C LYS A 145 16.84 18.35 -5.11
N LYS A 146 16.10 19.43 -5.35
CA LYS A 146 16.64 20.79 -5.28
C LYS A 146 16.81 21.27 -3.84
N GLU A 147 15.78 21.12 -3.02
CA GLU A 147 15.71 21.68 -1.66
C GLU A 147 16.33 20.75 -0.63
N PHE A 148 15.99 19.47 -0.70
CA PHE A 148 16.38 18.47 0.29
C PHE A 148 17.57 17.61 -0.14
N LYS A 149 18.06 17.78 -1.38
CA LYS A 149 19.16 17.00 -1.97
C LYS A 149 18.89 15.49 -1.97
N VAL A 150 17.62 15.11 -2.09
CA VAL A 150 17.20 13.71 -2.12
C VAL A 150 17.67 13.07 -3.42
N GLU A 151 18.22 11.86 -3.31
CA GLU A 151 18.50 11.01 -4.46
C GLU A 151 17.42 9.94 -4.63
N PHE A 152 17.06 9.70 -5.89
CA PHE A 152 16.12 8.67 -6.29
C PHE A 152 16.84 7.58 -7.09
N ASN A 153 16.44 6.33 -6.90
CA ASN A 153 16.97 5.18 -7.65
C ASN A 153 16.23 4.99 -8.99
N ASP A 154 16.59 3.93 -9.73
CA ASP A 154 16.02 3.64 -11.04
C ASP A 154 14.53 3.26 -11.00
N PHE A 155 14.00 2.96 -9.83
CA PHE A 155 12.55 2.76 -9.60
C PHE A 155 11.83 4.04 -9.23
N GLY A 156 12.54 5.18 -9.17
CA GLY A 156 12.02 6.46 -8.68
C GLY A 156 11.77 6.49 -7.18
N LEU A 157 12.31 5.53 -6.41
CA LEU A 157 12.21 5.49 -4.96
C LEU A 157 13.36 6.27 -4.33
N ILE A 158 13.11 6.86 -3.16
CA ILE A 158 14.14 7.52 -2.36
C ILE A 158 15.23 6.50 -2.01
N LYS A 159 16.51 6.85 -2.20
CA LYS A 159 17.64 5.93 -1.97
C LYS A 159 18.02 5.73 -0.51
N SER A 160 17.80 6.75 0.32
CA SER A 160 18.33 6.83 1.69
C SER A 160 17.24 7.27 2.66
N GLU A 161 17.33 6.78 3.90
CA GLU A 161 16.50 7.24 5.02
C GLU A 161 17.03 8.53 5.66
N GLU A 162 18.13 9.11 5.16
CA GLU A 162 18.66 10.36 5.70
C GLU A 162 17.64 11.50 5.62
N HIS A 163 17.39 12.13 6.77
CA HIS A 163 16.52 13.31 6.92
C HIS A 163 15.06 13.09 6.51
N TRP A 164 14.57 11.85 6.56
CA TRP A 164 13.20 11.51 6.19
C TRP A 164 12.15 12.33 6.97
N GLU A 165 12.44 12.74 8.21
CA GLU A 165 11.52 13.52 9.05
C GLU A 165 11.19 14.87 8.41
N LYS A 166 12.18 15.51 7.76
CA LYS A 166 11.98 16.79 7.06
C LYS A 166 11.15 16.62 5.79
N LEU A 167 11.30 15.47 5.12
CA LEU A 167 10.51 15.14 3.94
C LEU A 167 9.04 14.92 4.31
N VAL A 168 8.79 14.24 5.43
CA VAL A 168 7.46 14.04 6.01
C VAL A 168 6.86 15.37 6.47
N GLU A 169 7.63 16.24 7.14
CA GLU A 169 7.17 17.58 7.52
C GLU A 169 6.77 18.40 6.28
N TYR A 170 7.59 18.36 5.24
CA TYR A 170 7.31 19.04 3.97
C TYR A 170 6.01 18.55 3.32
N ALA A 171 5.82 17.22 3.23
CA ALA A 171 4.65 16.62 2.61
C ALA A 171 3.35 16.87 3.41
N ASN A 172 3.45 17.04 4.74
CA ASN A 172 2.32 17.36 5.60
C ASN A 172 1.99 18.86 5.69
N ASP A 173 2.77 19.76 5.06
CA ASP A 173 2.39 21.17 4.94
C ASP A 173 1.50 21.36 3.71
N GLU A 174 0.23 21.69 3.96
CA GLU A 174 -0.82 21.89 2.95
C GLU A 174 -0.44 22.91 1.86
N LYS A 175 0.57 23.75 2.09
CA LYS A 175 1.06 24.74 1.11
C LYS A 175 1.91 24.12 0.00
N ASN A 176 2.42 22.91 0.19
CA ASN A 176 3.43 22.29 -0.68
C ASN A 176 2.83 21.39 -1.76
N GLY A 177 1.50 21.36 -1.89
CA GLY A 177 0.81 20.74 -3.02
C GLY A 177 0.68 19.22 -2.99
N CYS A 178 1.05 18.57 -1.88
CA CYS A 178 0.67 17.17 -1.61
C CYS A 178 -0.83 17.08 -1.30
N GLU A 179 -1.47 15.91 -1.45
CA GLU A 179 -2.86 15.79 -0.99
C GLU A 179 -2.98 16.12 0.51
N PRO A 180 -4.11 16.72 0.93
CA PRO A 180 -4.37 17.09 2.33
C PRO A 180 -4.74 15.85 3.17
N VAL A 181 -3.81 14.91 3.22
CA VAL A 181 -3.89 13.66 3.99
C VAL A 181 -2.61 13.51 4.82
N PRO A 182 -2.63 12.72 5.90
CA PRO A 182 -1.42 12.41 6.64
C PRO A 182 -0.40 11.65 5.77
N TRP A 183 0.80 12.20 5.66
CA TRP A 183 1.94 11.59 4.97
C TRP A 183 2.91 10.95 5.96
N TYR A 184 3.45 9.79 5.57
CA TYR A 184 4.37 9.00 6.37
C TYR A 184 5.57 8.54 5.57
N PHE A 185 6.68 8.27 6.24
CA PHE A 185 7.85 7.63 5.62
C PHE A 185 7.74 6.11 5.65
N ALA A 186 8.03 5.47 4.50
CA ALA A 186 7.97 4.03 4.35
C ALA A 186 9.23 3.45 3.71
N LYS A 187 9.74 2.36 4.28
CA LYS A 187 10.75 1.49 3.69
C LYS A 187 10.07 0.40 2.87
N LEU A 188 10.55 0.18 1.66
CA LEU A 188 10.04 -0.86 0.76
C LEU A 188 11.03 -2.03 0.65
N LYS A 189 10.53 -3.24 0.86
CA LYS A 189 11.29 -4.48 0.63
C LYS A 189 10.61 -5.37 -0.38
N GLU A 190 11.39 -5.89 -1.30
CA GLU A 190 10.96 -6.89 -2.27
C GLU A 190 11.23 -8.29 -1.73
N PHE A 191 10.23 -9.17 -1.86
CA PHE A 191 10.30 -10.57 -1.47
C PHE A 191 10.18 -11.47 -2.69
N GLU A 192 10.84 -12.62 -2.64
CA GLU A 192 10.64 -13.68 -3.64
C GLU A 192 9.21 -14.22 -3.57
N LEU A 193 8.60 -14.39 -4.76
CA LEU A 193 7.25 -14.91 -4.97
C LEU A 193 7.24 -16.40 -5.29
#